data_AF-A0A2D0AAK5-F1
#
_entry.id   AF-A0A2D0AAK5-F1
#
_cell.length_a   1.000
_cell.length_b   1.000
_cell.length_c   1.000
_cell.angle_alpha   90.00
_cell.angle_beta   90.00
_cell.angle_gamma   90.00
#
_symmetry.space_group_name_H-M   'P 1'
#
loop_
_entity.id
_entity.type
_entity.pdbx_description
1 polymer ?
#
loop_
_entity_poly.entity_id
_entity_poly.type
_entity_poly.pdbx_seq_one_letter_code
_entity_poly.pdbx_strand_id
1 'polypeptide(L)'
;MRFHLDRGVAAIGDDGVTISDGSVVPADLIVSAIGVLPETALADAAGLATGNGILTDRHLRSSAPNIYAAGDCAAVAQPGGGHIRYESWRNARAQAETAARNMAGAAETFAAIP
;
A
#
# COMPACT_ATOMS: atom_id res chain seq x y z
N MET A 1 -9.23 14.31 -24.09
CA MET A 1 -8.28 13.50 -23.32
C MET A 1 -7.45 12.69 -24.29
N ARG A 2 -6.11 12.74 -24.19
CA ARG A 2 -5.18 11.97 -25.02
C ARG A 2 -4.41 11.03 -24.12
N PHE A 3 -4.34 9.76 -24.48
CA PHE A 3 -3.59 8.76 -23.73
C PHE A 3 -2.26 8.49 -24.41
N HIS A 4 -1.19 8.47 -23.63
CA HIS A 4 0.15 8.09 -24.05
C HIS A 4 0.51 6.81 -23.30
N LEU A 5 0.18 5.65 -23.88
CA LEU A 5 0.41 4.34 -23.28
C LEU A 5 1.86 3.89 -23.49
N ASP A 6 2.39 3.08 -22.57
CA ASP A 6 3.78 2.59 -22.60
C ASP A 6 4.83 3.72 -22.70
N ARG A 7 4.47 4.90 -22.18
CA ARG A 7 5.32 6.09 -22.10
C ARG A 7 5.55 6.48 -20.65
N GLY A 8 6.81 6.45 -20.23
CA GLY A 8 7.22 7.01 -18.94
C GLY A 8 7.50 8.51 -19.04
N VAL A 9 7.52 9.20 -17.90
CA VAL A 9 8.02 10.58 -17.81
C VAL A 9 9.54 10.54 -17.73
N ALA A 10 10.22 11.24 -18.64
CA ALA A 10 11.67 11.36 -18.67
C ALA A 10 12.16 12.66 -17.98
N ALA A 11 11.44 13.76 -18.18
CA ALA A 11 11.74 15.04 -17.53
C ALA A 11 10.49 15.93 -17.43
N ILE A 12 10.50 16.85 -16.47
CA ILE A 12 9.53 17.95 -16.34
C ILE A 12 10.31 19.24 -16.49
N GLY A 13 9.85 20.12 -17.40
CA GLY A 13 10.46 21.43 -17.65
C GLY A 13 9.40 22.51 -17.86
N ASP A 14 9.86 23.72 -18.14
CA ASP A 14 9.00 24.91 -18.24
C ASP A 14 7.92 24.79 -19.35
N ASP A 15 8.23 24.06 -20.42
CA ASP A 15 7.32 23.86 -21.57
C ASP A 15 6.42 22.62 -21.43
N GLY A 16 6.51 21.87 -20.32
CA GLY A 16 5.70 20.68 -20.05
C GLY A 16 6.51 19.41 -19.71
N VAL A 17 6.05 18.26 -20.20
CA VAL A 17 6.57 16.93 -19.84
C VAL A 17 7.24 16.26 -21.02
N THR A 18 8.53 15.94 -20.90
CA THR A 18 9.22 15.07 -21.86
C THR A 18 8.92 13.62 -21.51
N ILE A 19 8.34 12.89 -22.47
CA ILE A 19 8.04 11.46 -22.31
C ILE A 19 9.16 10.58 -22.90
N SER A 20 9.14 9.30 -22.57
CA SER A 20 10.26 8.37 -22.82
C SER A 20 10.60 8.12 -24.29
N ASP A 21 9.80 8.60 -25.24
CA ASP A 21 10.13 8.60 -26.68
C ASP A 21 10.80 9.90 -27.16
N GLY A 22 11.09 10.82 -26.24
CA GLY A 22 11.74 12.10 -26.49
C GLY A 22 10.79 13.24 -26.90
N SER A 23 9.51 12.96 -27.12
CA SER A 23 8.53 14.02 -27.41
C SER A 23 8.11 14.79 -26.16
N VAL A 24 7.67 16.04 -26.35
CA VAL A 24 7.18 16.92 -25.28
C VAL A 24 5.67 17.03 -25.33
N VAL A 25 5.02 16.82 -24.19
CA VAL A 25 3.60 17.08 -23.97
C VAL A 25 3.47 18.42 -23.25
N PRO A 26 2.94 19.48 -23.91
CA PRO A 26 2.77 20.79 -23.28
C PRO A 26 1.78 20.71 -22.12
N ALA A 27 2.15 21.29 -20.96
CA ALA A 27 1.31 21.32 -19.78
C ALA A 27 1.71 22.45 -18.82
N ASP A 28 0.74 23.23 -18.37
CA ASP A 28 0.93 24.25 -17.32
C ASP A 28 0.69 23.69 -15.90
N LEU A 29 0.07 22.51 -15.79
CA LEU A 29 -0.20 21.81 -14.55
C LEU A 29 0.04 20.31 -14.73
N ILE A 30 0.76 19.71 -13.77
CA ILE A 30 1.11 18.29 -13.76
C ILE A 30 0.61 17.66 -12.46
N VAL A 31 -0.11 16.55 -12.59
CA VAL A 31 -0.53 15.71 -11.46
C VAL A 31 0.18 14.37 -11.58
N SER A 32 0.97 14.01 -10.57
CA SER A 32 1.68 12.72 -10.50
C SER A 32 0.90 11.73 -9.66
N ALA A 33 0.53 10.60 -10.27
CA ALA A 33 -0.22 9.51 -9.63
C ALA A 33 0.42 8.15 -9.97
N ILE A 34 1.69 7.98 -9.61
CA ILE A 34 2.53 6.83 -9.99
C ILE A 34 2.58 5.70 -8.92
N GLY A 35 1.59 5.68 -8.04
CA GLY A 35 1.51 4.75 -6.91
C GLY A 35 2.00 5.33 -5.59
N VAL A 36 1.94 4.51 -4.54
CA VAL A 36 2.32 4.88 -3.17
C VAL A 36 3.26 3.84 -2.58
N LEU A 37 4.05 4.24 -1.59
CA LEU A 37 4.84 3.35 -0.75
C LEU A 37 4.18 3.27 0.64
N PRO A 38 4.12 2.09 1.27
CA PRO A 38 3.59 1.97 2.62
C PRO A 38 4.52 2.66 3.62
N GLU A 39 3.94 3.39 4.58
CA GLU A 39 4.68 3.99 5.68
C GLU A 39 4.98 2.95 6.76
N THR A 40 6.22 2.44 6.79
CA THR A 40 6.67 1.40 7.74
C THR A 40 7.74 1.88 8.71
N ALA A 41 8.20 3.13 8.64
CA ALA A 41 9.40 3.56 9.36
C ALA A 41 9.29 3.39 10.87
N LEU A 42 8.10 3.63 11.44
CA LEU A 42 7.85 3.41 12.87
C LEU A 42 7.93 1.92 13.25
N ALA A 43 7.36 1.05 12.41
CA ALA A 43 7.38 -0.39 12.63
C ALA A 43 8.80 -0.96 12.51
N ASP A 44 9.56 -0.48 11.51
CA ASP A 44 10.97 -0.80 11.31
C ASP A 44 11.81 -0.40 12.53
N ALA A 45 11.66 0.84 12.99
CA ALA A 45 12.37 1.34 14.17
C ALA A 45 12.01 0.59 15.46
N ALA A 46 10.79 0.06 15.54
CA ALA A 46 10.32 -0.78 16.65
C ALA A 46 10.76 -2.26 16.52
N GLY A 47 11.47 -2.65 15.46
CA GLY A 47 11.93 -4.02 15.24
C GLY A 47 10.85 -4.99 14.78
N LEU A 48 9.75 -4.49 14.21
CA LEU A 48 8.71 -5.32 13.62
C LEU A 48 9.14 -5.88 12.28
N ALA A 49 8.58 -7.02 11.88
CA ALA A 49 8.78 -7.56 10.55
C ALA A 49 8.06 -6.70 9.50
N THR A 50 8.80 -6.24 8.50
CA THR A 50 8.33 -5.36 7.42
C THR A 50 8.79 -5.86 6.05
N GLY A 51 8.16 -5.34 5.01
CA GLY A 51 8.46 -5.60 3.60
C GLY A 51 7.77 -4.55 2.73
N ASN A 52 6.96 -4.97 1.76
CA ASN A 52 5.99 -4.07 1.10
C ASN A 52 4.78 -3.82 2.04
N GLY A 53 5.04 -3.30 3.24
CA GLY A 53 4.10 -3.12 4.36
C GLY A 53 4.57 -3.78 5.66
N ILE A 54 3.91 -3.46 6.77
CA ILE A 54 4.05 -4.15 8.05
C ILE A 54 3.49 -5.57 7.87
N LEU A 55 4.32 -6.59 8.06
CA LEU A 55 3.93 -7.97 7.83
C LEU A 55 3.02 -8.42 8.97
N THR A 56 1.83 -8.90 8.63
CA THR A 56 0.89 -9.46 9.58
C THR A 56 0.54 -10.89 9.26
N ASP A 57 0.18 -11.66 10.28
CA ASP A 57 -0.53 -12.92 10.06
C ASP A 57 -1.94 -12.68 9.50
N ARG A 58 -2.67 -13.77 9.26
CA ARG A 58 -4.07 -13.74 8.77
C ARG A 58 -5.06 -13.12 9.78
N HIS A 59 -4.64 -12.91 11.02
CA HIS A 59 -5.40 -12.29 12.10
C HIS A 59 -4.99 -10.82 12.31
N LEU A 60 -4.18 -10.26 11.40
CA LEU A 60 -3.67 -8.89 11.43
C LEU A 60 -2.69 -8.59 12.58
N ARG A 61 -2.12 -9.63 13.20
CA ARG A 61 -1.09 -9.51 14.23
C ARG A 61 0.27 -9.31 13.58
N SER A 62 1.04 -8.37 14.10
CA SER A 62 2.45 -8.18 13.70
C SER A 62 3.35 -9.27 14.31
N SER A 63 4.66 -9.16 14.09
CA SER A 63 5.66 -10.03 14.72
C SER A 63 5.79 -9.86 16.23
N ALA A 64 5.24 -8.78 16.81
CA ALA A 64 5.28 -8.52 18.25
C ALA A 64 3.92 -8.77 18.91
N PRO A 65 3.89 -9.29 20.15
CA PRO A 65 2.65 -9.51 20.88
C PRO A 65 1.93 -8.19 21.12
N ASN A 66 0.60 -8.23 21.02
CA ASN A 66 -0.29 -7.09 21.25
C ASN A 66 -0.12 -5.91 20.27
N ILE A 67 0.63 -6.07 19.18
CA ILE A 67 0.77 -5.08 18.12
C ILE A 67 0.15 -5.63 16.84
N TYR A 68 -0.69 -4.81 16.20
CA TYR A 68 -1.45 -5.15 14.99
C TYR A 68 -1.26 -4.05 13.95
N ALA A 69 -1.48 -4.38 12.68
CA ALA A 69 -1.50 -3.41 11.59
C ALA A 69 -2.75 -3.61 10.73
N ALA A 70 -3.28 -2.49 10.21
CA ALA A 70 -4.45 -2.47 9.33
C ALA A 70 -4.38 -1.26 8.39
N GLY A 71 -5.05 -1.36 7.25
CA GLY A 71 -5.06 -0.34 6.21
C GLY A 71 -3.89 -0.48 5.23
N ASP A 72 -3.60 0.61 4.52
CA ASP A 72 -2.63 0.63 3.43
C ASP A 72 -1.20 0.30 3.85
N CYS A 73 -0.87 0.36 5.14
CA CYS A 73 0.44 -0.03 5.66
C CYS A 73 0.56 -1.53 5.95
N ALA A 74 -0.53 -2.29 5.99
CA ALA A 74 -0.53 -3.70 6.38
C ALA A 74 -0.40 -4.64 5.18
N ALA A 75 0.56 -5.56 5.25
CA ALA A 75 0.70 -6.66 4.31
C ALA A 75 0.26 -7.96 4.98
N VAL A 76 -0.87 -8.52 4.54
CA VAL A 76 -1.54 -9.64 5.21
C VAL A 76 -1.10 -10.97 4.63
N ALA A 77 -0.69 -11.90 5.49
CA ALA A 77 -0.26 -13.24 5.11
C ALA A 77 -1.36 -14.00 4.34
N GLN A 78 -0.95 -14.67 3.26
CA GLN A 78 -1.86 -15.44 2.42
C GLN A 78 -1.72 -16.95 2.67
N PRO A 79 -2.79 -17.75 2.51
CA PRO A 79 -2.74 -19.21 2.68
C PRO A 79 -1.70 -19.91 1.79
N GLY A 80 -1.41 -19.36 0.60
CA GLY A 80 -0.41 -19.87 -0.34
C GLY A 80 1.02 -19.37 -0.11
N GLY A 81 1.26 -18.64 1.00
CA GLY A 81 2.52 -17.95 1.26
C GLY A 81 2.57 -16.52 0.71
N GLY A 82 3.53 -15.75 1.19
CA GLY A 82 3.65 -14.33 0.88
C GLY A 82 2.61 -13.47 1.62
N HIS A 83 2.62 -12.17 1.29
CA HIS A 83 1.75 -11.17 1.90
C HIS A 83 1.15 -10.27 0.81
N ILE A 84 -0.08 -9.81 1.01
CA ILE A 84 -0.78 -8.89 0.11
C ILE A 84 -1.15 -7.61 0.86
N ARG A 85 -0.91 -6.46 0.21
CA ARG A 85 -1.34 -5.14 0.65
C ARG A 85 -2.58 -4.73 -0.13
N TYR A 86 -3.62 -4.27 0.56
CA TYR A 86 -4.89 -3.91 -0.05
C TYR A 86 -5.10 -2.40 0.01
N GLU A 87 -4.99 -1.74 -1.13
CA GLU A 87 -5.07 -0.27 -1.27
C GLU A 87 -6.51 0.20 -1.53
N SER A 88 -7.45 -0.24 -0.70
CA SER A 88 -8.86 0.17 -0.84
C SER A 88 -9.48 0.53 0.50
N TRP A 89 -10.28 1.59 0.49
CA TRP A 89 -10.96 2.07 1.70
C TRP A 89 -11.81 0.98 2.38
N ARG A 90 -12.41 0.07 1.61
CA ARG A 90 -13.22 -1.04 2.13
C ARG A 90 -12.35 -2.05 2.87
N ASN A 91 -11.21 -2.42 2.28
CA ASN A 91 -10.27 -3.32 2.93
C ASN A 91 -9.66 -2.67 4.17
N ALA A 92 -9.30 -1.38 4.13
CA ALA A 92 -8.81 -0.66 5.30
C ALA A 92 -9.82 -0.70 6.46
N ARG A 93 -11.10 -0.43 6.19
CA ARG A 93 -12.16 -0.52 7.21
C ARG A 93 -12.32 -1.94 7.76
N ALA A 94 -12.39 -2.94 6.88
CA ALA A 94 -12.58 -4.33 7.28
C ALA A 94 -11.38 -4.88 8.07
N GLN A 95 -10.16 -4.46 7.71
CA GLN A 95 -8.96 -4.77 8.48
C GLN A 95 -9.00 -4.13 9.86
N ALA A 96 -9.37 -2.85 9.97
CA ALA A 96 -9.48 -2.17 11.26
C ALA A 96 -10.48 -2.87 12.19
N GLU A 97 -11.65 -3.23 11.67
CA GLU A 97 -12.67 -3.99 12.41
C GLU A 97 -12.16 -5.36 12.89
N THR A 98 -11.48 -6.11 12.01
CA THR A 98 -10.93 -7.43 12.34
C THR A 98 -9.79 -7.35 13.34
N ALA A 99 -8.86 -6.40 13.15
CA ALA A 99 -7.74 -6.16 14.05
C ALA A 99 -8.23 -5.77 15.44
N ALA A 100 -9.22 -4.88 15.53
CA ALA A 100 -9.81 -4.46 16.80
C ALA A 100 -10.47 -5.64 17.55
N ARG A 101 -11.21 -6.50 16.86
CA ARG A 101 -11.79 -7.71 17.48
C ARG A 101 -10.70 -8.66 17.98
N ASN A 102 -9.64 -8.84 17.20
CA ASN A 102 -8.52 -9.70 17.60
C ASN A 102 -7.69 -9.11 18.74
N MET A 103 -7.52 -7.78 18.82
CA MET A 103 -6.98 -7.09 19.99
C MET A 103 -7.83 -7.35 21.23
N ALA A 104 -9.16 -7.41 21.09
CA ALA A 104 -10.09 -7.72 22.17
C ALA A 104 -10.18 -9.22 22.52
N GLY A 105 -9.32 -10.07 21.93
CA GLY A 105 -9.24 -11.49 22.26
C GLY A 105 -9.99 -12.42 21.29
N ALA A 106 -10.57 -11.90 20.21
CA ALA A 106 -11.06 -12.75 19.14
C ALA A 106 -9.90 -13.42 18.37
N ALA A 107 -10.24 -14.39 17.52
CA ALA A 107 -9.31 -15.10 16.64
C ALA A 107 -9.86 -15.14 15.21
N GLU A 108 -10.42 -14.03 14.74
CA GLU A 108 -11.01 -13.90 13.41
C GLU A 108 -9.94 -13.77 12.35
N THR A 109 -10.15 -14.44 11.22
CA THR A 109 -9.28 -14.29 10.05
C THR A 109 -9.79 -13.14 9.19
N PHE A 110 -8.89 -12.27 8.74
CA PHE A 110 -9.24 -11.23 7.78
C PHE A 110 -9.60 -11.86 6.42
N ALA A 111 -10.78 -11.51 5.91
CA ALA A 111 -11.24 -11.86 4.57
C ALA A 111 -11.30 -10.59 3.72
N ALA A 112 -10.48 -10.54 2.67
CA ALA A 112 -10.44 -9.39 1.77
C ALA A 112 -11.78 -9.20 1.05
N ILE A 113 -12.16 -7.93 0.89
CA ILE A 113 -13.35 -7.54 0.14
C ILE A 113 -12.92 -7.27 -1.31
N PRO A 114 -13.57 -7.89 -2.31
CA PRO A 114 -13.31 -7.63 -3.73
C PRO A 114 -13.48 -6.16 -4.14
#